data_AF-A0A7K0P3L9-F1
#
_entry.id   AF-A0A7K0P3L9-F1
#
_cell.length_a   1.000
_cell.length_b   1.000
_cell.length_c   1.000
_cell.angle_alpha   90.00
_cell.angle_beta   90.00
_cell.angle_gamma   90.00
#
_symmetry.space_group_name_H-M   'P 1'
#
loop_
_entity.id
_entity.type
_entity.pdbx_description
1 polymer ?
#
loop_
_entity_poly.entity_id
_entity_poly.type
_entity_poly.pdbx_seq_one_letter_code
_entity_poly.pdbx_strand_id
1 'polypeptide(L)'
;MLDVNFFDELRIGLATADNIRQWSYGEVKKPETINYRTLKPEKDGLFCEKIFGPTRDWECYCGKYKRVRFKGIICERCGVEVTRAKVRRERMGHVELAAPVTHIWYFKGVPSRLGYLLDLAPKDLEKVIYFAAYMITGVETEAR
;
A
#
# COMPACT_ATOMS: atom_id res chain seq x y z
N MET A 1 -29.43 -15.04 1.32
CA MET A 1 -28.84 -13.88 2.01
C MET A 1 -27.90 -14.50 3.03
N LEU A 2 -26.58 -14.49 2.79
CA LEU A 2 -25.63 -15.01 3.78
C LEU A 2 -25.73 -14.10 4.99
N ASP A 3 -26.01 -14.66 6.16
CA ASP A 3 -26.17 -13.91 7.40
C ASP A 3 -24.80 -13.36 7.81
N VAL A 4 -24.61 -12.05 7.61
CA VAL A 4 -23.28 -11.39 7.64
C VAL A 4 -22.85 -11.05 9.06
N ASN A 5 -23.56 -11.52 10.08
CA ASN A 5 -23.32 -11.13 11.47
C ASN A 5 -22.88 -12.29 12.39
N PHE A 6 -22.66 -13.49 11.84
CA PHE A 6 -22.14 -14.62 12.61
C PHE A 6 -20.60 -14.70 12.50
N PHE A 7 -19.91 -13.78 13.17
CA PHE A 7 -18.46 -13.83 13.36
C PHE A 7 -18.17 -14.16 14.82
N ASP A 8 -17.30 -15.13 15.06
CA ASP A 8 -16.92 -15.55 16.42
C ASP A 8 -15.94 -14.53 17.05
N GLU A 9 -14.93 -14.12 16.29
CA GLU A 9 -13.90 -13.18 16.75
C GLU A 9 -13.39 -12.25 15.63
N LEU A 10 -12.86 -11.10 16.03
CA LEU A 10 -12.13 -10.17 15.15
C LEU A 10 -10.69 -10.00 15.66
N ARG A 11 -9.72 -10.41 14.83
CA ARG A 11 -8.30 -10.34 15.17
C ARG A 11 -7.62 -9.13 14.52
N ILE A 12 -6.78 -8.45 15.29
CA ILE A 12 -5.86 -7.41 14.81
C ILE A 12 -4.41 -7.85 15.06
N GLY A 13 -3.51 -7.52 14.13
CA GLY A 13 -2.10 -7.87 14.22
C GLY A 13 -1.23 -7.01 13.32
N LEU A 14 0.08 -7.24 13.38
CA LEU A 14 1.05 -6.56 12.51
C LEU A 14 0.94 -7.08 11.07
N ALA A 15 0.90 -6.16 10.11
CA ALA A 15 1.01 -6.50 8.70
C ALA A 15 2.49 -6.61 8.31
N THR A 16 2.90 -7.76 7.78
CA THR A 16 4.23 -7.88 7.15
C THR A 16 4.24 -7.19 5.78
N ALA A 17 5.43 -6.90 5.25
CA ALA A 17 5.57 -6.35 3.89
C ALA A 17 4.90 -7.26 2.83
N ASP A 18 4.97 -8.58 3.00
CA ASP A 18 4.32 -9.53 2.08
C ASP A 18 2.80 -9.49 2.16
N ASN A 19 2.23 -9.29 3.36
CA ASN A 19 0.78 -9.08 3.50
C ASN A 19 0.33 -7.82 2.74
N ILE A 20 1.08 -6.72 2.85
CA ILE A 20 0.79 -5.47 2.14
C ILE A 20 0.81 -5.68 0.62
N ARG A 21 1.80 -6.42 0.10
CA ARG A 21 1.89 -6.75 -1.32
C ARG A 21 0.75 -7.68 -1.76
N GLN A 22 0.38 -8.66 -0.94
CA GLN A 22 -0.73 -9.58 -1.23
C GLN A 22 -2.08 -8.86 -1.33
N TRP A 23 -2.31 -7.84 -0.51
CA TRP A 23 -3.52 -7.03 -0.55
C TRP A 23 -3.58 -6.06 -1.73
N SER A 24 -2.42 -5.75 -2.30
CA SER A 24 -2.29 -4.73 -3.33
C SER A 24 -2.67 -5.23 -4.71
N TYR A 25 -3.34 -4.37 -5.47
CA TYR A 25 -3.63 -4.57 -6.89
C TYR A 25 -2.58 -3.94 -7.81
N GLY A 26 -1.58 -3.28 -7.24
CA GLY A 26 -0.50 -2.65 -8.00
C GLY A 26 0.24 -1.58 -7.22
N GLU A 27 1.46 -1.32 -7.69
CA GLU A 27 2.36 -0.30 -7.14
C GLU A 27 2.03 1.08 -7.71
N VAL A 28 1.92 2.08 -6.83
CA VAL A 28 1.79 3.49 -7.21
C VAL A 28 3.18 4.09 -7.36
N LYS A 29 3.56 4.39 -8.61
CA LYS A 29 4.93 4.86 -8.95
C LYS A 29 5.01 6.36 -9.12
N LYS A 30 3.88 6.98 -9.41
CA LYS A 30 3.77 8.34 -9.92
C LYS A 30 3.00 9.22 -8.93
N PRO A 31 3.49 10.43 -8.60
CA PRO A 31 2.77 11.35 -7.72
C PRO A 31 1.54 11.97 -8.40
N GLU A 32 1.39 11.81 -9.70
CA GLU A 32 0.29 12.38 -10.48
C GLU A 32 -1.07 11.82 -10.05
N THR A 33 -2.08 12.69 -10.12
CA THR A 33 -3.45 12.39 -9.68
C THR A 33 -4.37 12.21 -10.88
N ILE A 34 -4.87 13.31 -11.43
CA ILE A 34 -5.79 13.37 -12.57
C ILE A 34 -5.28 14.40 -13.56
N ASN A 35 -5.56 14.16 -14.83
CA ASN A 35 -5.27 15.11 -15.88
C ASN A 35 -6.25 16.29 -15.82
N TYR A 36 -5.74 17.53 -15.75
CA TYR A 36 -6.61 18.72 -15.65
C TYR A 36 -7.50 18.95 -16.88
N ARG A 37 -7.11 18.50 -18.08
CA ARG A 37 -7.89 18.68 -19.31
C ARG A 37 -8.96 17.61 -19.46
N THR A 38 -8.58 16.35 -19.28
CA THR A 38 -9.46 15.20 -19.55
C THR A 38 -10.24 14.74 -18.33
N LEU A 39 -9.86 15.21 -17.14
CA LEU A 39 -10.37 14.74 -15.84
C LEU A 39 -10.20 13.24 -15.62
N LYS A 40 -9.34 12.58 -16.42
CA LYS A 40 -9.05 11.16 -16.29
C LYS A 40 -7.86 10.94 -15.34
N PRO A 41 -7.88 9.86 -14.54
CA PRO A 41 -6.73 9.48 -13.72
C PRO A 41 -5.48 9.23 -14.55
N GLU A 42 -4.34 9.67 -14.04
CA GLU A 42 -3.05 9.37 -14.67
C GLU A 42 -2.64 7.91 -14.41
N LYS A 43 -1.99 7.30 -15.40
CA LYS A 43 -1.55 5.89 -15.29
C LYS A 43 -0.42 5.77 -14.27
N ASP A 44 -0.48 4.73 -13.44
CA ASP A 44 0.46 4.42 -12.34
C ASP A 44 0.48 5.49 -11.22
N GLY A 45 -0.45 6.46 -11.27
CA GLY A 45 -0.64 7.50 -10.26
C GLY A 45 -1.62 7.11 -9.14
N LEU A 46 -1.90 8.05 -8.24
CA LEU A 46 -2.70 7.83 -7.03
C LEU A 46 -4.15 7.37 -7.29
N PHE A 47 -4.69 7.65 -8.47
CA PHE A 47 -6.07 7.29 -8.84
C PHE A 47 -6.14 6.28 -9.98
N CYS A 48 -5.01 5.66 -10.37
CA CYS A 48 -4.89 4.81 -11.54
C CYS A 48 -5.97 3.72 -11.61
N GLU A 49 -6.74 3.69 -12.70
CA GLU A 49 -7.82 2.72 -12.89
C GLU A 49 -7.34 1.27 -13.02
N LYS A 50 -6.09 1.06 -13.45
CA LYS A 50 -5.49 -0.28 -13.53
C LYS A 50 -5.33 -0.91 -12.15
N ILE A 51 -4.98 -0.10 -11.14
CA ILE A 51 -4.74 -0.54 -9.76
C ILE A 51 -6.08 -0.59 -9.01
N PHE A 52 -6.77 0.54 -8.93
CA PHE A 52 -7.93 0.69 -8.06
C PHE A 52 -9.25 0.25 -8.71
N GLY A 53 -9.27 0.03 -10.03
CA GLY A 53 -10.48 -0.29 -10.80
C GLY A 53 -11.09 0.91 -11.54
N PRO A 54 -12.11 0.70 -12.37
CA PRO A 54 -12.62 1.70 -13.30
C PRO A 54 -13.38 2.84 -12.59
N THR A 55 -13.27 4.08 -13.09
CA THR A 55 -14.00 5.24 -12.53
C THR A 55 -15.50 5.18 -12.85
N ARG A 56 -15.86 4.56 -13.97
CA ARG A 56 -17.24 4.40 -14.42
C ARG A 56 -17.59 2.92 -14.50
N ASP A 57 -18.83 2.59 -14.18
CA ASP A 57 -19.29 1.21 -14.23
C ASP A 57 -19.15 0.62 -15.64
N TRP A 58 -18.47 -0.52 -15.72
CA TRP A 58 -18.30 -1.30 -16.94
C TRP A 58 -17.60 -0.55 -18.09
N GLU A 59 -16.73 0.41 -17.79
CA GLU A 59 -15.94 1.15 -18.78
C GLU A 59 -14.45 1.10 -18.43
N CYS A 60 -13.62 0.69 -19.40
CA CYS A 60 -12.16 0.73 -19.25
C CYS A 60 -11.59 2.12 -19.62
N TYR A 61 -10.40 2.45 -19.12
CA TYR A 61 -9.74 3.75 -19.32
C TYR A 61 -9.68 4.25 -20.77
N CYS A 62 -9.27 3.37 -21.69
CA CYS A 62 -9.10 3.71 -23.11
C CYS A 62 -10.42 3.76 -23.90
N GLY A 63 -11.53 3.33 -23.29
CA GLY A 63 -12.85 3.31 -23.93
C GLY A 63 -13.09 2.16 -24.92
N LYS A 64 -12.15 1.22 -25.07
CA LYS A 64 -12.31 0.05 -25.96
C LYS A 64 -13.47 -0.85 -25.52
N TYR A 65 -13.47 -1.22 -24.24
CA TYR A 65 -14.54 -2.01 -23.64
C TYR A 65 -15.47 -1.09 -22.84
N LYS A 66 -16.76 -1.16 -23.20
CA LYS A 66 -17.87 -0.43 -22.57
C LYS A 66 -19.08 -1.36 -22.46
N ARG A 67 -19.89 -1.15 -21.43
CA ARG A 67 -21.14 -1.89 -21.12
C ARG A 67 -20.90 -3.24 -20.44
N VAL A 68 -21.97 -3.73 -19.80
CA VAL A 68 -21.99 -4.92 -18.94
C VAL A 68 -21.54 -6.21 -19.64
N ARG A 69 -21.66 -6.30 -20.98
CA ARG A 69 -21.31 -7.51 -21.75
C ARG A 69 -19.85 -7.94 -21.62
N PHE A 70 -18.95 -7.01 -21.26
CA PHE A 70 -17.51 -7.27 -21.09
C PHE A 70 -17.11 -7.47 -19.64
N LYS A 71 -18.07 -7.75 -18.74
CA LYS A 71 -17.84 -7.98 -17.31
C LYS A 71 -16.68 -8.95 -17.08
N GLY A 72 -15.70 -8.54 -16.26
CA GLY A 72 -14.56 -9.36 -15.85
C GLY A 72 -13.40 -9.40 -16.85
N ILE A 73 -13.52 -8.78 -18.02
CA ILE A 73 -12.43 -8.70 -18.99
C ILE A 73 -11.42 -7.64 -18.54
N ILE A 74 -10.13 -7.99 -18.56
CA ILE A 74 -9.02 -7.05 -18.41
C ILE A 74 -8.63 -6.55 -19.80
N CYS A 75 -8.71 -5.23 -20.01
CA CYS A 75 -8.35 -4.65 -21.30
C CYS A 75 -6.86 -4.81 -21.60
N GLU A 76 -6.50 -5.36 -22.76
CA GLU A 76 -5.11 -5.53 -23.21
C GLU A 76 -4.39 -4.19 -23.46
N ARG A 77 -5.13 -3.12 -23.82
CA ARG A 77 -4.53 -1.81 -24.13
C ARG A 77 -4.21 -1.00 -22.87
N CYS A 78 -5.12 -0.98 -21.90
CA CYS A 78 -4.99 -0.13 -20.71
C CYS A 78 -4.82 -0.89 -19.39
N GLY A 79 -5.02 -2.21 -19.38
CA GLY A 79 -4.92 -3.06 -18.19
C GLY A 79 -6.07 -2.90 -17.20
N VAL A 80 -7.09 -2.10 -17.50
CA VAL A 80 -8.24 -1.89 -16.61
C VAL A 80 -9.23 -3.03 -16.74
N GLU A 81 -9.63 -3.58 -15.60
CA GLU A 81 -10.69 -4.57 -15.49
C GLU A 81 -12.07 -3.92 -15.61
N VAL A 82 -12.93 -4.50 -16.43
CA VAL A 82 -14.30 -4.03 -16.65
C VAL A 82 -15.21 -4.57 -15.55
N THR A 83 -15.35 -3.79 -14.47
CA THR A 83 -16.19 -4.10 -13.30
C THR A 83 -16.96 -2.85 -12.84
N ARG A 84 -17.67 -2.94 -11.70
CA ARG A 84 -18.33 -1.78 -11.08
C ARG A 84 -17.29 -0.87 -10.43
N ALA A 85 -17.50 0.44 -10.48
CA ALA A 85 -16.67 1.43 -9.80
C ALA A 85 -16.65 1.26 -8.27
N LYS A 86 -17.61 0.51 -7.71
CA LYS A 86 -17.64 0.15 -6.27
C LYS A 86 -16.32 -0.45 -5.78
N VAL A 87 -15.62 -1.24 -6.61
CA VAL A 87 -14.35 -1.89 -6.22
C VAL A 87 -13.26 -0.88 -5.82
N ARG A 88 -13.34 0.37 -6.29
CA ARG A 88 -12.39 1.44 -5.94
C ARG A 88 -12.38 1.80 -4.45
N ARG A 89 -13.38 1.34 -3.70
CA ARG A 89 -13.51 1.54 -2.24
C ARG A 89 -12.89 0.39 -1.44
N GLU A 90 -12.52 -0.70 -2.09
CA GLU A 90 -12.09 -1.96 -1.46
C GLU A 90 -10.70 -2.40 -1.93
N ARG A 91 -10.28 -2.02 -3.16
CA ARG A 91 -8.96 -2.34 -3.71
C ARG A 91 -7.88 -1.47 -3.08
N MET A 92 -6.85 -2.11 -2.52
CA MET A 92 -5.67 -1.43 -2.00
C MET A 92 -4.58 -1.29 -3.06
N GLY A 93 -3.81 -0.21 -2.95
CA GLY A 93 -2.54 0.00 -3.65
C GLY A 93 -1.39 -0.02 -2.65
N HIS A 94 -0.16 -0.17 -3.12
CA HIS A 94 1.04 -0.02 -2.27
C HIS A 94 2.09 0.85 -2.95
N VAL A 95 3.09 1.26 -2.18
CA VAL A 95 4.31 1.90 -2.68
C VAL A 95 5.47 1.05 -2.22
N GLU A 96 6.32 0.65 -3.15
CA GLU A 96 7.54 -0.08 -2.83
C GLU A 96 8.62 0.94 -2.42
N LEU A 97 9.08 0.85 -1.18
CA LEU A 97 10.05 1.80 -0.64
C LEU A 97 11.46 1.36 -1.01
N ALA A 98 12.27 2.30 -1.51
CA ALA A 98 13.68 2.04 -1.85
C ALA A 98 14.55 1.75 -0.62
N ALA A 99 14.13 2.21 0.56
CA ALA A 99 14.79 1.95 1.83
C ALA A 99 13.74 1.60 2.90
N PRO A 100 14.05 0.70 3.84
CA PRO A 100 13.17 0.40 4.96
C PRO A 100 12.89 1.64 5.81
N VAL A 101 11.68 1.74 6.34
CA VAL A 101 11.26 2.80 7.26
C VAL A 101 10.64 2.21 8.52
N THR A 102 10.78 2.90 9.64
CA THR A 102 10.13 2.50 10.89
C THR A 102 8.72 3.06 10.97
N HIS A 103 7.76 2.24 11.39
CA HIS A 103 6.40 2.73 11.61
C HIS A 103 6.31 3.60 12.86
N ILE A 104 5.86 4.86 12.70
CA ILE A 104 5.91 5.89 13.75
C ILE A 104 5.20 5.49 15.04
N TRP A 105 4.12 4.69 14.97
CA TRP A 105 3.39 4.21 16.16
C TRP A 105 4.26 3.39 17.12
N TYR A 106 5.23 2.62 16.62
CA TYR A 106 6.11 1.79 17.46
C TYR A 106 7.38 2.52 17.91
N PHE A 107 7.69 3.65 17.26
CA PHE A 107 8.84 4.49 17.56
C PHE A 107 8.50 5.63 18.52
N LYS A 108 7.58 6.54 18.13
CA LYS A 108 7.20 7.74 18.90
C LYS A 108 6.08 7.50 19.91
N GLY A 109 5.37 6.38 19.81
CA GLY A 109 4.38 6.00 20.83
C GLY A 109 5.05 5.90 22.19
N VAL A 110 4.43 6.45 23.24
CA VAL A 110 4.96 6.40 24.61
C VAL A 110 4.23 5.28 25.37
N PRO A 111 4.93 4.27 25.91
CA PRO A 111 6.37 4.02 25.80
C PRO A 111 6.78 3.46 24.43
N SER A 112 8.02 3.78 23.98
CA SER A 112 8.53 3.35 22.68
C SER A 112 8.66 1.82 22.64
N ARG A 113 7.89 1.17 21.77
CA ARG A 113 7.89 -0.30 21.66
C ARG A 113 9.23 -0.81 21.14
N LEU A 114 9.82 -0.10 20.17
CA LEU A 114 11.15 -0.41 19.64
C LEU A 114 12.25 -0.15 20.69
N GLY A 115 12.16 0.96 21.44
CA GLY A 115 13.11 1.26 22.50
C GLY A 115 13.15 0.17 23.57
N TYR A 116 11.97 -0.32 24.00
CA TYR A 116 11.86 -1.42 24.95
C TYR A 116 12.40 -2.75 24.40
N LEU A 117 12.18 -3.02 23.11
CA LEU A 117 12.62 -4.27 22.48
C LEU A 117 14.15 -4.36 22.37
N LEU A 118 14.80 -3.22 22.09
CA LEU A 118 16.24 -3.14 21.81
C LEU A 118 17.06 -2.62 23.00
N ASP A 119 16.41 -2.35 24.14
CA ASP A 119 17.01 -1.70 25.32
C ASP A 119 17.72 -0.37 24.99
N LEU A 120 17.04 0.47 24.21
CA LEU A 120 17.54 1.78 23.76
C LEU A 120 16.70 2.91 24.33
N ALA A 121 17.38 3.98 24.78
CA ALA A 121 16.70 5.22 25.12
C ALA A 121 15.98 5.79 23.88
N PRO A 122 14.74 6.28 24.00
CA PRO A 122 13.99 6.82 22.86
C PRO A 122 14.73 7.93 22.10
N LYS A 123 15.52 8.74 22.82
CA LYS A 123 16.36 9.80 22.23
C LYS A 123 17.49 9.27 21.37
N ASP A 124 18.08 8.13 21.73
CA ASP A 124 19.18 7.55 20.96
C ASP A 124 18.64 6.80 19.74
N LEU A 125 17.53 6.08 19.88
CA LEU A 125 16.83 5.48 18.75
C LEU A 125 16.39 6.53 17.73
N GLU A 126 15.93 7.70 18.19
CA GLU A 126 15.59 8.84 17.35
C GLU A 126 16.78 9.34 16.52
N LYS A 127 17.96 9.46 17.13
CA LYS A 127 19.18 9.87 16.42
C LYS A 127 19.52 8.90 15.31
N VAL A 128 19.36 7.60 15.54
CA VAL A 128 19.67 6.58 14.52
C VAL A 128 18.67 6.63 13.37
N ILE A 129 17.37 6.67 13.66
CA ILE A 129 16.31 6.66 12.63
C ILE A 129 16.35 7.93 11.76
N TYR A 130 16.67 9.09 12.34
CA TYR A 130 16.80 10.35 11.60
C TYR A 130 18.23 10.66 11.14
N PHE A 131 19.09 9.64 11.05
CA PHE A 131 20.45 9.77 10.48
C PHE A 131 21.36 10.80 11.19
N ALA A 132 21.13 11.06 12.48
CA ALA A 132 21.96 11.93 13.31
C ALA A 132 23.13 11.18 13.99
N ALA A 133 23.04 9.85 14.13
CA ALA A 133 24.10 9.02 14.68
C ALA A 133 24.12 7.63 14.01
N TYR A 134 25.31 7.02 13.97
CA TYR A 134 25.48 5.64 13.55
C TYR A 134 25.18 4.66 14.70
N MET A 135 24.82 3.43 14.35
CA MET A 135 24.62 2.32 15.28
C MET A 135 25.48 1.14 14.83
N ILE A 136 26.24 0.56 15.75
CA ILE A 136 27.03 -0.64 15.49
C ILE A 136 26.08 -1.83 15.39
N THR A 137 26.07 -2.51 14.25
CA THR A 137 25.16 -3.64 13.99
C THR A 137 25.79 -5.00 14.30
N GLY A 138 27.12 -5.09 14.34
CA GLY A 138 27.86 -6.30 14.65
C GLY A 138 29.32 -5.98 14.95
N VAL A 139 29.94 -6.82 15.77
CA VAL A 139 31.36 -6.73 16.14
C VAL A 139 31.97 -8.11 15.96
N GLU A 140 33.04 -8.22 15.17
CA GLU A 140 33.78 -9.46 15.00
C GLU A 140 34.79 -9.62 16.16
N THR A 141 34.53 -10.56 17.07
CA THR A 141 35.31 -10.71 18.31
C THR A 141 36.49 -11.67 18.19
N GLU A 142 36.55 -12.47 17.13
CA GLU A 142 37.56 -13.54 16.94
C GLU A 142 38.80 -13.10 16.17
N ALA A 143 38.80 -11.92 15.54
CA ALA A 143 39.91 -11.41 14.72
C ALA A 143 41.09 -10.84 15.55
N ARG A 144 41.32 -11.35 16.76
CA ARG A 144 42.25 -10.78 17.74
C ARG A 144 43.46 -11.66 18.02
#